data_AF-A0A2V3V9L6-F1
#
_entry.id   AF-A0A2V3V9L6-F1
#
_cell.length_a   1.000
_cell.length_b   1.000
_cell.length_c   1.000
_cell.angle_alpha   90.00
_cell.angle_beta   90.00
_cell.angle_gamma   90.00
#
_symmetry.space_group_name_H-M   'P 1'
#
loop_
_entity.id
_entity.type
_entity.pdbx_description
1 polymer ?
#
loop_
_entity_poly.entity_id
_entity_poly.type
_entity_poly.pdbx_seq_one_letter_code
_entity_poly.pdbx_strand_id
1 'polypeptide(L)'
;MLRRLDLAYALNAHMAQGLTSDRGIAVMDSRERNLANQQTFLVTITRLRDGLTLYVDNAGKLEAAVERNAGMKRSALETVDLLRDAAAKGQAKDRAPAPERKPPELDRSIAKPFEIGI
;
A
#
# COMPACT_ATOMS: atom_id res chain seq x y z
N MET A 1 8.27 28.58 -34.98
CA MET A 1 7.78 27.62 -33.97
C MET A 1 6.88 26.63 -34.68
N LEU A 2 7.38 25.46 -35.08
CA LEU A 2 6.53 24.46 -35.76
C LEU A 2 5.63 23.80 -34.70
N ARG A 3 4.32 24.07 -34.78
CA ARG A 3 3.30 23.27 -34.09
C ARG A 3 3.34 21.87 -34.73
N ARG A 4 3.61 20.83 -33.93
CA ARG A 4 3.35 19.45 -34.34
C ARG A 4 1.83 19.29 -34.40
N LEU A 5 1.30 19.09 -35.59
CA LEU A 5 -0.09 18.74 -35.82
C LEU A 5 -0.19 17.22 -35.73
N ASP A 6 -0.90 16.73 -34.71
CA ASP A 6 -1.33 15.33 -34.62
C ASP A 6 -2.79 15.23 -35.06
N LEU A 7 -3.14 14.08 -35.62
CA LEU A 7 -4.50 13.79 -36.08
C LEU A 7 -5.47 13.54 -34.92
N ALA A 8 -4.95 13.06 -33.78
CA ALA A 8 -5.64 12.93 -32.49
C ALA A 8 -6.97 12.15 -32.49
N TYR A 9 -7.16 11.18 -33.39
CA TYR A 9 -8.34 10.30 -33.38
C TYR A 9 -8.47 9.46 -32.10
N ALA A 10 -7.34 9.14 -31.47
CA ALA A 10 -7.29 8.47 -30.18
C ALA A 10 -6.28 9.18 -29.29
N LEU A 11 -6.58 9.22 -28.00
CA LEU A 11 -5.74 9.82 -26.97
C LEU A 11 -5.53 8.79 -25.86
N ASN A 12 -4.33 8.77 -25.30
CA ASN A 12 -4.15 8.04 -24.05
C ASN A 12 -4.81 8.82 -22.89
N ALA A 13 -5.16 8.12 -21.82
CA ALA A 13 -5.85 8.71 -20.67
C ALA A 13 -5.07 9.87 -20.02
N HIS A 14 -3.73 9.82 -20.08
CA HIS A 14 -2.87 10.88 -19.56
C HIS A 14 -2.97 12.18 -20.37
N MET A 15 -3.00 12.11 -21.71
CA MET A 15 -3.21 13.27 -22.59
C MET A 15 -4.64 13.78 -22.51
N ALA A 16 -5.60 12.90 -22.22
CA ALA A 16 -6.99 13.26 -21.97
C ALA A 16 -7.19 13.96 -20.61
N GLN A 17 -6.15 14.08 -19.77
CA GLN A 17 -6.28 14.75 -18.49
C GLN A 17 -6.66 16.24 -18.67
N GLY A 18 -7.76 16.64 -18.04
CA GLY A 18 -8.28 18.00 -18.15
C GLY A 18 -9.09 18.26 -19.42
N LEU A 19 -9.18 17.29 -20.33
CA LEU A 19 -10.13 17.32 -21.43
C LEU A 19 -11.47 16.73 -20.97
N THR A 20 -12.57 17.34 -21.41
CA THR A 20 -13.92 16.85 -21.12
C THR A 20 -14.70 16.74 -22.42
N SER A 21 -15.41 15.63 -22.58
CA SER A 21 -16.31 15.39 -23.71
C SER A 21 -17.66 14.90 -23.22
N ASP A 22 -18.71 15.08 -24.02
CA ASP A 22 -20.03 14.57 -23.68
C ASP A 22 -20.07 13.04 -23.79
N ARG A 23 -19.51 12.50 -24.87
CA ARG A 23 -19.45 11.05 -25.10
C ARG A 23 -18.05 10.61 -25.51
N GLY A 24 -17.70 9.38 -25.15
CA GLY A 24 -16.41 8.81 -25.48
C GLY A 24 -16.40 7.29 -25.55
N ILE A 25 -15.42 6.78 -26.27
CA ILE A 25 -15.11 5.36 -26.34
C ILE A 25 -13.75 5.17 -25.67
N ALA A 26 -13.71 4.31 -24.65
CA ALA A 26 -12.46 3.93 -24.01
C ALA A 26 -12.14 2.47 -24.34
N VAL A 27 -10.87 2.19 -24.54
CA VAL A 27 -10.36 0.83 -24.73
C VAL A 27 -9.39 0.55 -23.59
N MET A 28 -9.62 -0.54 -22.84
CA MET A 28 -8.75 -0.95 -21.75
C MET A 28 -8.56 -2.46 -21.77
N ASP A 29 -7.32 -2.90 -21.59
CA ASP A 29 -6.95 -4.32 -21.67
C ASP A 29 -6.41 -4.80 -20.32
N SER A 30 -6.96 -5.90 -19.81
CA SER A 30 -6.56 -6.50 -18.53
C SER A 30 -5.09 -6.95 -18.51
N ARG A 31 -4.47 -7.15 -19.68
CA ARG A 31 -3.06 -7.56 -19.82
C ARG A 31 -2.09 -6.40 -19.57
N GLU A 32 -2.54 -5.15 -19.67
CA GLU A 32 -1.72 -3.96 -19.48
C GLU A 32 -1.51 -3.65 -17.99
N ARG A 33 -0.74 -4.48 -17.27
CA ARG A 33 -0.59 -4.42 -15.81
C ARG A 33 -0.28 -3.03 -15.22
N ASN A 34 0.47 -2.20 -15.95
CA ASN A 34 0.88 -0.87 -15.50
C ASN A 34 -0.14 0.23 -15.85
N LEU A 35 -0.97 0.01 -16.88
CA LEU A 35 -1.94 1.00 -17.38
C LEU A 35 -3.35 0.72 -16.86
N ALA A 36 -3.71 -0.56 -16.72
CA ALA A 36 -4.94 -1.03 -16.08
C ALA A 36 -4.85 -0.88 -14.56
N ASN A 37 -4.96 0.36 -14.10
CA ASN A 37 -4.91 0.75 -12.70
C ASN A 37 -6.08 1.71 -12.36
N GLN A 38 -6.34 1.90 -11.06
CA GLN A 38 -7.45 2.73 -10.57
C GLN A 38 -7.39 4.17 -11.07
N GLN A 39 -6.20 4.78 -11.07
CA GLN A 39 -6.04 6.18 -11.47
C GLN A 39 -6.37 6.39 -12.96
N THR A 40 -5.84 5.55 -13.84
CA THR A 40 -6.13 5.59 -15.28
C THR A 40 -7.61 5.36 -15.55
N PHE A 41 -8.21 4.36 -14.89
CA PHE A 41 -9.63 4.04 -14.99
C PHE A 41 -10.51 5.23 -14.56
N LEU A 42 -10.22 5.81 -13.39
CA LEU A 42 -10.95 6.94 -12.83
C LEU A 42 -10.86 8.18 -13.72
N VAL A 43 -9.67 8.52 -14.21
CA VAL A 43 -9.50 9.63 -15.16
C VAL A 43 -10.33 9.39 -16.41
N THR A 44 -10.29 8.17 -16.96
CA THR A 44 -11.02 7.81 -18.18
C THR A 44 -12.53 8.00 -18.03
N ILE A 45 -13.10 7.59 -16.90
CA ILE A 45 -14.54 7.71 -16.63
C ILE A 45 -14.95 9.16 -16.35
N THR A 46 -14.17 9.88 -15.54
CA THR A 46 -14.51 11.24 -15.09
C THR A 46 -14.34 12.32 -16.15
N ARG A 47 -13.76 11.99 -17.32
CA ARG A 47 -13.68 12.92 -18.47
C ARG A 47 -14.94 12.95 -19.34
N LEU A 48 -15.87 12.01 -19.15
CA LEU A 48 -17.06 11.86 -19.98
C LEU A 48 -18.31 12.22 -19.18
N ARG A 49 -19.13 13.12 -19.73
CA ARG A 49 -20.32 13.64 -19.02
C ARG A 49 -21.57 12.79 -19.21
N ASP A 50 -21.88 12.45 -20.46
CA ASP A 50 -23.18 11.88 -20.82
C ASP A 50 -23.11 10.39 -21.12
N GLY A 51 -21.98 9.89 -21.63
CA GLY A 51 -21.88 8.47 -21.96
C GLY A 51 -20.47 7.97 -22.25
N LEU A 52 -20.18 6.78 -21.74
CA LEU A 52 -18.94 6.04 -21.98
C LEU A 52 -19.27 4.67 -22.58
N THR A 53 -18.65 4.34 -23.71
CA THR A 53 -18.56 2.96 -24.20
C THR A 53 -17.19 2.42 -23.87
N LEU A 54 -17.11 1.44 -22.96
CA LEU A 54 -15.86 0.80 -22.57
C LEU A 54 -15.69 -0.54 -23.30
N TYR A 55 -14.65 -0.64 -24.13
CA TYR A 55 -14.21 -1.87 -24.77
C TYR A 55 -13.12 -2.53 -23.93
N VAL A 56 -13.34 -3.80 -23.58
CA VAL A 56 -12.43 -4.60 -22.75
C VAL A 56 -12.23 -5.99 -23.33
N ASP A 57 -11.08 -6.60 -23.05
CA ASP A 57 -10.83 -8.01 -23.38
C ASP A 57 -11.64 -8.95 -22.47
N ASN A 58 -11.65 -8.67 -21.16
CA ASN A 58 -12.40 -9.43 -20.17
C ASN A 58 -12.71 -8.54 -18.95
N ALA A 59 -14.00 -8.32 -18.69
CA ALA A 59 -14.45 -7.43 -17.62
C ALA A 59 -13.94 -7.85 -16.23
N GLY A 60 -14.07 -9.13 -15.86
CA GLY A 60 -13.66 -9.60 -14.53
C GLY A 60 -12.14 -9.55 -14.31
N LYS A 61 -11.34 -9.81 -15.35
CA LYS A 61 -9.88 -9.66 -15.26
C LYS A 61 -9.47 -8.20 -15.14
N LEU A 62 -10.13 -7.31 -15.88
CA LEU A 62 -9.86 -5.87 -15.80
C LEU A 62 -10.23 -5.32 -14.43
N GLU A 63 -11.39 -5.69 -13.90
CA GLU A 63 -11.83 -5.33 -12.54
C GLU A 63 -10.79 -5.75 -11.50
N ALA A 64 -10.36 -7.02 -11.52
CA ALA A 64 -9.33 -7.51 -10.62
C ALA A 64 -7.96 -6.83 -10.85
N ALA A 65 -7.62 -6.44 -12.09
CA ALA A 65 -6.38 -5.71 -12.37
C ALA A 65 -6.41 -4.30 -11.80
N VAL A 66 -7.52 -3.58 -12.02
CA VAL A 66 -7.76 -2.25 -11.50
C VAL A 66 -7.81 -2.27 -9.98
N GLU A 67 -8.55 -3.19 -9.35
CA GLU A 67 -8.67 -3.28 -7.89
C GLU A 67 -7.31 -3.51 -7.21
N ARG A 68 -6.46 -4.37 -7.77
CA ARG A 68 -5.14 -4.68 -7.21
C ARG A 68 -4.10 -3.58 -7.42
N ASN A 69 -4.29 -2.70 -8.39
CA ASN A 69 -3.30 -1.69 -8.76
C ASN A 69 -3.86 -0.27 -8.61
N ALA A 70 -3.52 0.39 -7.49
CA ALA A 70 -3.89 1.78 -7.24
C ALA A 70 -3.29 2.77 -8.26
N GLY A 71 -2.18 2.42 -8.93
CA GLY A 71 -1.48 3.30 -9.88
C GLY A 71 -0.58 4.35 -9.21
N MET A 72 -0.50 4.37 -7.87
CA MET A 72 0.33 5.30 -7.12
C MET A 72 1.81 4.99 -7.28
N LYS A 73 2.59 6.00 -7.64
CA LYS A 73 4.05 5.91 -7.67
C LYS A 73 4.58 6.19 -6.27
N ARG A 74 5.41 5.28 -5.74
CA ARG A 74 6.00 5.43 -4.41
C ARG A 74 7.04 6.56 -4.40
N SER A 75 6.97 7.41 -3.39
CA SER A 75 7.96 8.46 -3.16
C SER A 75 9.21 7.93 -2.44
N ALA A 76 10.35 8.60 -2.65
CA ALA A 76 11.57 8.34 -1.89
C ALA A 76 11.34 8.56 -0.38
N LEU A 77 10.57 9.59 -0.01
CA LEU A 77 10.23 9.89 1.38
C LEU A 77 9.46 8.74 2.03
N GLU A 78 8.40 8.27 1.38
CA GLU A 78 7.61 7.12 1.86
C GLU A 78 8.47 5.85 2.03
N THR A 79 9.45 5.66 1.14
CA THR A 79 10.34 4.50 1.20
C THR A 79 11.29 4.60 2.39
N VAL A 80 11.86 5.78 2.64
CA VAL A 80 12.75 6.04 3.78
C VAL A 80 12.01 5.84 5.11
N ASP A 81 10.79 6.34 5.23
CA ASP A 81 9.99 6.19 6.46
C ASP A 81 9.67 4.72 6.74
N LEU A 82 9.30 3.94 5.72
CA LEU A 82 9.05 2.51 5.90
C LEU A 82 10.29 1.72 6.30
N LEU A 83 11.45 2.06 5.75
CA LEU A 83 12.71 1.44 6.13
C LEU A 83 13.08 1.81 7.58
N ARG A 84 12.81 3.05 8.00
CA ARG A 84 13.01 3.50 9.37
C ARG A 84 12.12 2.73 10.35
N ASP A 85 10.84 2.57 10.02
CA ASP A 85 9.88 1.80 10.84
C ASP A 85 10.25 0.32 10.91
N ALA A 86 10.69 -0.27 9.79
CA ALA A 86 11.17 -1.64 9.75
C ALA A 86 12.43 -1.83 10.62
N ALA A 87 13.38 -0.89 10.56
CA ALA A 87 14.57 -0.90 11.40
C ALA A 87 14.22 -0.79 12.90
N ALA A 88 13.29 0.10 13.26
CA ALA A 88 12.84 0.24 14.65
C ALA A 88 12.16 -1.04 15.19
N LYS A 89 11.33 -1.70 14.37
CA LYS A 89 10.72 -2.99 14.72
C LYS A 89 11.75 -4.12 14.85
N GLY A 90 12.76 -4.14 13.99
CA GLY A 90 13.88 -5.08 14.08
C GLY A 90 14.65 -4.93 15.40
N GLN A 91 15.01 -3.70 15.75
CA GLN A 91 15.71 -3.40 17.01
C GLN A 91 14.89 -3.72 18.27
N ALA A 92 13.57 -3.53 18.23
CA ALA A 92 12.69 -3.90 19.34
C ALA A 92 12.58 -5.42 19.54
N LYS A 93 12.70 -6.20 18.46
CA LYS A 93 12.64 -7.68 18.51
C LYS A 93 13.93 -8.28 19.09
N ASP A 94 15.07 -7.62 18.92
CA ASP A 94 16.36 -8.04 19.50
C ASP A 94 16.52 -7.66 20.98
N ARG A 95 15.60 -6.85 21.54
CA ARG A 95 15.59 -6.54 22.97
C ARG A 95 14.87 -7.63 23.76
N ALA A 96 15.59 -8.70 24.09
CA ALA A 96 15.10 -9.74 25.00
C ALA A 96 14.60 -9.13 26.33
N PRO A 97 13.51 -9.66 26.92
CA PRO A 97 13.07 -9.21 28.24
C PRO A 97 14.18 -9.46 29.26
N ALA A 98 14.50 -8.45 30.06
CA ALA A 98 15.47 -8.60 31.15
C ALA A 98 14.96 -9.69 32.10
N PRO A 99 15.82 -10.62 32.55
CA PRO A 99 15.39 -11.70 33.43
C PRO A 99 14.78 -11.11 34.70
N GLU A 100 13.55 -11.54 35.03
CA GLU A 100 12.87 -11.18 36.27
C GLU A 100 13.75 -11.58 37.46
N ARG A 101 14.27 -10.59 38.19
CA ARG A 101 14.95 -10.82 39.47
C ARG A 101 13.88 -11.22 40.49
N LYS A 102 13.64 -12.52 40.66
CA LYS A 102 12.89 -13.03 41.82
C LYS A 102 13.64 -12.63 43.09
N PRO A 103 12.98 -11.98 44.08
CA PRO A 103 13.61 -11.67 45.35
C PRO A 103 14.00 -12.98 46.06
N PRO A 104 15.16 -13.04 46.73
CA PRO A 104 15.64 -14.26 47.37
C PRO A 104 14.65 -14.68 48.45
N GLU A 105 14.16 -15.91 48.37
CA GLU A 105 13.32 -16.52 49.40
C GLU A 105 14.16 -16.62 50.68
N LEU A 106 13.72 -15.95 51.75
CA LEU A 106 14.36 -16.06 53.06
C LEU A 106 14.23 -17.52 53.53
N ASP A 107 15.34 -18.25 53.49
CA ASP A 107 15.47 -19.55 54.14
C ASP A 107 15.15 -19.39 55.63
N ARG A 108 13.94 -19.80 56.03
CA ARG A 108 13.57 -19.99 57.44
C ARG A 108 14.17 -21.31 57.91
N SER A 109 15.49 -21.36 58.01
CA SER A 109 16.17 -22.38 58.79
C SER A 109 16.99 -21.69 59.88
N ILE A 110 16.51 -21.85 61.11
CA ILE A 110 17.24 -21.90 62.41
C ILE A 110 16.32 -21.29 63.47
N ALA A 111 15.57 -22.17 64.13
CA ALA A 111 15.29 -22.04 65.55
C ALA A 111 15.48 -23.44 66.15
N LYS A 112 16.72 -23.76 66.55
CA LYS A 112 16.94 -24.83 67.51
C LYS A 112 16.33 -24.36 68.84
N PRO A 113 15.47 -25.13 69.51
CA PRO A 113 15.09 -24.82 70.87
C PRO A 113 16.33 -24.97 71.76
N PHE A 114 16.62 -23.94 72.55
CA PHE A 114 17.66 -23.96 73.57
C PHE A 114 17.33 -25.02 74.64
N GLU A 115 18.32 -25.84 74.99
CA GLU A 115 18.27 -26.66 76.20
C GLU A 115 18.29 -25.75 77.43
N ILE A 116 17.33 -25.93 78.34
CA ILE A 116 17.42 -25.47 79.74
C ILE A 116 17.14 -26.69 80.60
N GLY A 117 18.15 -27.10 81.36
CA GLY A 117 18.16 -28.32 82.15
C GLY A 117 17.40 -28.27 83.46
N ILE A 118 17.31 -29.46 84.07
CA ILE A 118 17.49 -29.75 85.50
C ILE A 118 18.45 -30.93 85.58
#